data_AF-A0A517ST25-F1
#
_entry.id   AF-A0A517ST25-F1
#
_cell.length_a   1.000
_cell.length_b   1.000
_cell.length_c   1.000
_cell.angle_alpha   90.00
_cell.angle_beta   90.00
_cell.angle_gamma   90.00
#
_symmetry.space_group_name_H-M   'P 1'
#
loop_
_entity.id
_entity.type
_entity.pdbx_description
1 polymer ?
#
loop_
_entity_poly.entity_id
_entity_poly.type
_entity_poly.pdbx_seq_one_letter_code
_entity_poly.pdbx_strand_id
1 'polypeptide(L)'
;MLPNRFQRLCAFSIAIVPLVFLPTRFVSADTWTDKTGQYKVEAEYAGVEGASVVLRKSDGSTIKVPINRLSDASRAQAKKLYDAAKTPSTGSQPAAPANPSSTSRALIARKLKFNAPVAPAIPALPSFPENASLQETVDFVVAQFQAGHPEVFWHALPAEVRNKIDSQEIRTAMNKSQGNDQKATEEVVGVALKVVQILVTKKQFIMNSPMMAQVPPPMMPMIRQGYDPTVGTVFETVMLIDSLNRESEQRTITEILDERGPKLGAHIKGLLKMAPPGMVSSVMDGIQVEQQSSNSGIIRVPNQEGGLDETEMVVLGGRWVPKDMAVAWDASKDNLVEMMDSPEQMQGNPFSGQAASQMVIMANGILDPMLAANSQAEFNQAVMQVMNMAQMFMPAGLPQ
;
A
#
# COMPACT_ATOMS: atom_id res chain seq x y z
N MET A 1 -14.93 -7.97 -8.83
CA MET A 1 -14.05 -8.36 -7.70
C MET A 1 -12.63 -8.47 -8.21
N LEU A 2 -11.75 -7.55 -7.84
CA LEU A 2 -10.31 -7.83 -7.94
C LEU A 2 -10.01 -8.77 -6.76
N PRO A 3 -9.47 -9.98 -6.99
CA PRO A 3 -9.27 -10.93 -5.92
C PRO A 3 -8.40 -10.30 -4.81
N ASN A 4 -8.59 -10.68 -3.55
CA ASN A 4 -7.77 -10.24 -2.39
C ASN A 4 -6.25 -10.38 -2.60
N ARG A 5 -5.82 -11.08 -3.67
CA ARG A 5 -4.43 -11.20 -4.13
C ARG A 5 -3.98 -10.11 -5.11
N PHE A 6 -4.88 -9.44 -5.83
CA PHE A 6 -4.56 -8.32 -6.73
C PHE A 6 -4.33 -7.01 -5.95
N GLN A 7 -5.08 -6.80 -4.87
CA GLN A 7 -4.79 -5.74 -3.90
C GLN A 7 -3.46 -6.02 -3.18
N ARG A 8 -3.13 -7.32 -2.96
CA ARG A 8 -1.78 -7.73 -2.57
C ARG A 8 -0.78 -7.49 -3.70
N LEU A 9 -1.04 -7.73 -4.98
CA LEU A 9 -0.05 -7.51 -6.04
C LEU A 9 0.27 -6.02 -6.28
N CYS A 10 -0.74 -5.15 -6.28
CA CYS A 10 -0.53 -3.69 -6.31
C CYS A 10 0.10 -3.17 -5.00
N ALA A 11 -0.19 -3.81 -3.85
CA ALA A 11 0.50 -3.52 -2.59
C ALA A 11 1.91 -4.16 -2.52
N PHE A 12 2.19 -5.25 -3.23
CA PHE A 12 3.47 -5.95 -3.28
C PHE A 12 4.46 -5.17 -4.15
N SER A 13 3.98 -4.41 -5.13
CA SER A 13 4.79 -3.41 -5.86
C SER A 13 5.22 -2.21 -5.00
N ILE A 14 4.69 -2.06 -3.77
CA ILE A 14 5.09 -1.04 -2.78
C ILE A 14 5.18 -1.67 -1.37
N ALA A 15 5.69 -2.91 -1.26
CA ALA A 15 5.90 -3.56 0.03
C ALA A 15 7.34 -4.10 0.15
N ILE A 16 8.33 -3.22 0.01
CA ILE A 16 9.70 -3.51 0.47
C ILE A 16 10.20 -2.33 1.31
N VAL A 17 9.61 -2.15 2.50
CA VAL A 17 10.29 -1.63 3.69
C VAL A 17 9.62 -2.23 4.93
N PRO A 18 10.14 -3.31 5.54
CA PRO A 18 9.74 -3.66 6.89
C PRO A 18 10.63 -2.87 7.85
N LEU A 19 10.19 -1.69 8.28
CA LEU A 19 10.52 -1.20 9.61
C LEU A 19 9.48 -0.17 10.05
N VAL A 20 8.71 -0.53 11.07
CA VAL A 20 7.62 0.21 11.73
C VAL A 20 6.24 0.11 11.06
N PHE A 21 5.68 -1.09 10.95
CA PHE A 21 4.23 -1.31 11.10
C PHE A 21 4.01 -2.68 11.77
N LEU A 22 3.31 -2.68 12.91
CA LEU A 22 2.85 -3.91 13.58
C LEU A 22 1.92 -4.72 12.63
N PRO A 23 1.83 -6.05 12.76
CA PRO A 23 0.87 -6.84 12.01
C PRO A 23 -0.50 -6.75 12.67
N THR A 24 -1.40 -5.89 12.18
CA THR A 24 -2.83 -6.01 12.50
C THR A 24 -3.53 -6.81 11.41
N ARG A 25 -3.96 -8.03 11.78
CA ARG A 25 -4.96 -8.78 11.02
C ARG A 25 -6.31 -8.11 11.25
N PHE A 26 -6.96 -7.63 10.20
CA PHE A 26 -8.36 -7.21 10.27
C PHE A 26 -9.23 -8.17 9.45
N VAL A 27 -10.18 -8.81 10.12
CA VAL A 27 -11.42 -9.34 9.53
C VAL A 27 -12.53 -8.83 10.44
N SER A 28 -13.43 -8.01 9.89
CA SER A 28 -14.59 -7.48 10.61
C SER A 28 -15.83 -8.19 10.07
N ALA A 29 -16.29 -9.26 10.74
CA ALA A 29 -17.54 -9.92 10.43
C ALA A 29 -18.53 -9.69 11.58
N ASP A 30 -19.67 -9.06 11.29
CA ASP A 30 -20.72 -8.86 12.29
C ASP A 30 -21.46 -10.18 12.57
N THR A 31 -21.78 -10.45 13.84
CA THR A 31 -22.49 -11.66 14.24
C THR A 31 -24.01 -11.47 14.14
N TRP A 32 -24.65 -12.22 13.26
CA TRP A 32 -26.10 -12.29 13.10
C TRP A 32 -26.68 -13.44 13.91
N THR A 33 -27.72 -13.16 14.70
CA THR A 33 -28.31 -14.14 15.62
C THR A 33 -29.78 -14.36 15.30
N ASP A 34 -30.22 -15.61 15.36
CA ASP A 34 -31.62 -15.99 15.19
C ASP A 34 -32.47 -15.69 16.45
N LYS A 35 -33.80 -15.80 16.34
CA LYS A 35 -34.72 -15.50 17.44
C LYS A 35 -34.56 -16.43 18.65
N THR A 36 -33.98 -17.62 18.48
CA THR A 36 -33.77 -18.58 19.57
C THR A 36 -32.43 -18.38 20.28
N GLY A 37 -31.52 -17.59 19.71
CA GLY A 37 -30.16 -17.39 20.21
C GLY A 37 -29.21 -18.56 19.98
N GLN A 38 -29.71 -19.67 19.43
CA GLN A 38 -28.97 -20.92 19.21
C GLN A 38 -28.14 -20.88 17.94
N TYR A 39 -28.57 -20.10 16.94
CA TYR A 39 -27.87 -19.98 15.67
C TYR A 39 -27.26 -18.59 15.53
N LYS A 40 -25.91 -18.58 15.47
CA LYS A 40 -25.10 -17.39 15.21
C LYS A 40 -24.34 -17.59 13.90
N VAL A 41 -24.34 -16.57 13.06
CA VAL A 41 -23.59 -16.58 11.81
C VAL A 41 -22.81 -15.27 11.69
N GLU A 42 -21.50 -15.38 11.52
CA GLU A 42 -20.65 -14.25 11.15
C GLU A 42 -20.80 -14.02 9.65
N ALA A 43 -21.39 -12.89 9.30
CA ALA A 43 -21.70 -12.58 7.92
C ALA A 43 -21.84 -11.07 7.71
N GLU A 44 -21.59 -10.62 6.50
CA GLU A 44 -21.82 -9.24 6.08
C GLU A 44 -23.26 -9.09 5.56
N TYR A 45 -23.88 -7.93 5.81
CA TYR A 45 -25.20 -7.62 5.25
C TYR A 45 -25.08 -7.32 3.75
N ALA A 46 -25.78 -8.08 2.91
CA ALA A 46 -25.80 -7.88 1.47
C ALA A 46 -27.07 -7.20 0.95
N GLY A 47 -28.11 -7.05 1.78
CA GLY A 47 -29.36 -6.37 1.41
C GLY A 47 -30.61 -7.04 1.96
N VAL A 48 -31.77 -6.59 1.50
CA VAL A 48 -33.08 -7.20 1.78
C VAL A 48 -33.74 -7.55 0.45
N GLU A 49 -34.11 -8.83 0.31
CA GLU A 49 -34.83 -9.34 -0.85
C GLU A 49 -36.17 -9.92 -0.36
N GLY A 50 -37.27 -9.25 -0.70
CA GLY A 50 -38.60 -9.61 -0.21
C GLY A 50 -38.69 -9.54 1.33
N ALA A 51 -39.02 -10.66 1.97
CA ALA A 51 -39.14 -10.78 3.43
C ALA A 51 -37.88 -11.35 4.13
N SER A 52 -36.75 -11.40 3.42
CA SER A 52 -35.49 -11.98 3.91
C SER A 52 -34.34 -10.99 3.85
N VAL A 53 -33.46 -11.07 4.84
CA VAL A 53 -32.14 -10.42 4.82
C VAL A 53 -31.17 -11.35 4.11
N VAL A 54 -30.43 -10.80 3.17
CA VAL A 54 -29.37 -11.50 2.45
C VAL A 54 -28.07 -11.25 3.20
N LEU A 55 -27.42 -12.31 3.65
CA LEU A 55 -26.16 -12.26 4.40
C LEU A 55 -25.07 -13.01 3.65
N ARG A 56 -23.86 -12.47 3.61
CA ARG A 56 -22.70 -13.09 2.96
C ARG A 56 -21.69 -13.55 4.00
N LYS A 57 -21.40 -14.85 4.04
CA LYS A 57 -20.44 -15.45 4.97
C LYS A 57 -19.00 -15.15 4.54
N SER A 58 -18.05 -15.37 5.46
CA SER A 58 -16.61 -15.21 5.24
C SER A 58 -16.03 -16.12 4.15
N ASP A 59 -16.68 -17.25 3.85
CA ASP A 59 -16.35 -18.14 2.72
C ASP A 59 -16.85 -17.63 1.35
N GLY A 60 -17.48 -16.45 1.33
CA GLY A 60 -18.02 -15.81 0.14
C GLY A 60 -19.41 -16.29 -0.27
N SER A 61 -19.98 -17.30 0.40
CA SER A 61 -21.33 -17.81 0.13
C SER A 61 -22.41 -16.88 0.68
N THR A 62 -23.55 -16.82 -0.02
CA THR A 62 -24.70 -15.99 0.37
C THR A 62 -25.82 -16.85 0.93
N ILE A 63 -26.34 -16.47 2.09
CA ILE A 63 -27.50 -17.08 2.74
C ILE A 63 -28.66 -16.07 2.81
N LYS A 64 -29.89 -16.56 2.63
CA LYS A 64 -31.10 -15.77 2.83
C LYS A 64 -31.72 -16.15 4.17
N VAL A 65 -31.76 -15.20 5.10
CA VAL A 65 -32.35 -15.40 6.43
C VAL A 65 -33.67 -14.63 6.51
N PRO A 66 -34.82 -15.31 6.70
CA PRO A 66 -36.10 -14.63 6.88
C PRO A 66 -36.06 -13.65 8.05
N ILE A 67 -36.56 -12.42 7.87
CA ILE A 67 -36.51 -11.35 8.88
C ILE A 67 -37.21 -11.76 10.18
N ASN A 68 -38.28 -12.56 10.07
CA ASN A 68 -39.04 -13.09 11.21
C ASN A 68 -38.28 -14.18 12.00
N ARG A 69 -37.15 -14.68 11.49
CA ARG A 69 -36.27 -15.65 12.16
C ARG A 69 -35.05 -15.00 12.82
N LEU A 70 -34.75 -13.73 12.54
CA LEU A 70 -33.69 -12.98 13.21
C LEU A 70 -34.07 -12.63 14.66
N SER A 71 -33.08 -12.33 15.50
CA SER A 71 -33.28 -11.68 16.80
C SER A 71 -33.75 -10.23 16.64
N ASP A 72 -34.26 -9.61 17.71
CA ASP A 72 -34.62 -8.18 17.69
C ASP A 72 -33.42 -7.29 17.36
N ALA A 73 -32.24 -7.60 17.91
CA ALA A 73 -31.01 -6.87 17.66
C ALA A 73 -30.57 -6.97 16.19
N SER A 74 -30.57 -8.18 15.61
CA SER A 74 -30.21 -8.40 14.21
C SER A 74 -31.26 -7.80 13.24
N ARG A 75 -32.54 -7.74 13.63
CA ARG A 75 -33.56 -7.00 12.86
C ARG A 75 -33.33 -5.49 12.87
N ALA A 76 -33.03 -4.91 14.04
CA ALA A 76 -32.76 -3.48 14.16
C ALA A 76 -31.52 -3.08 13.33
N GLN A 77 -30.49 -3.93 13.35
CA GLN A 77 -29.30 -3.79 12.51
C GLN A 77 -29.64 -3.84 11.01
N ALA A 78 -30.40 -4.85 10.56
CA ALA A 78 -30.84 -4.94 9.16
C ALA A 78 -31.65 -3.72 8.71
N LYS A 79 -32.51 -3.17 9.58
CA LYS A 79 -33.29 -1.97 9.28
C LYS A 79 -32.40 -0.73 9.10
N LYS A 80 -31.43 -0.52 10.00
CA LYS A 80 -30.48 0.59 9.92
C LYS A 80 -29.68 0.55 8.61
N LEU A 81 -29.24 -0.64 8.21
CA LEU A 81 -28.48 -0.85 6.98
C LEU A 81 -29.34 -0.65 5.72
N TYR A 82 -30.62 -1.07 5.77
CA TYR A 82 -31.57 -0.84 4.69
C TYR A 82 -31.91 0.65 4.48
N ASP A 83 -32.12 1.39 5.57
CA ASP A 83 -32.45 2.81 5.50
C ASP A 83 -31.27 3.66 4.97
N ALA A 84 -30.03 3.30 5.32
CA ALA A 84 -28.82 3.93 4.80
C ALA A 84 -28.65 3.76 3.29
N ALA A 85 -29.13 2.64 2.73
CA ALA A 85 -29.02 2.33 1.30
C ALA A 85 -30.04 3.07 0.40
N LYS A 86 -31.00 3.83 0.97
CA LYS A 86 -32.15 4.40 0.24
C LYS A 86 -32.06 5.87 -0.16
N THR A 87 -30.99 6.60 0.15
CA THR A 87 -30.91 8.06 -0.10
C THR A 87 -30.18 8.36 -1.41
N PRO A 88 -30.82 8.96 -2.44
CA PRO A 88 -30.19 9.25 -3.73
C PRO A 88 -29.57 10.67 -3.76
N SER A 89 -28.36 10.80 -4.31
CA SER A 89 -27.77 12.09 -4.71
C SER A 89 -27.87 12.24 -6.23
N THR A 90 -28.49 13.34 -6.66
CA THR A 90 -28.80 13.69 -8.04
C THR A 90 -27.89 14.85 -8.47
N GLY A 91 -27.22 14.74 -9.63
CA GLY A 91 -26.63 15.91 -10.30
C GLY A 91 -25.45 15.61 -11.22
N SER A 92 -25.74 15.30 -12.48
CA SER A 92 -24.77 15.22 -13.59
C SER A 92 -24.91 16.43 -14.51
N GLN A 93 -23.80 17.04 -14.98
CA GLN A 93 -23.72 17.76 -16.26
C GLN A 93 -22.24 17.94 -16.73
N PRO A 94 -21.97 18.20 -18.03
CA PRO A 94 -21.04 17.41 -18.84
C PRO A 94 -19.79 18.19 -19.31
N ALA A 95 -18.80 17.42 -19.77
CA ALA A 95 -17.48 17.84 -20.24
C ALA A 95 -17.47 18.51 -21.63
N ALA A 96 -16.39 19.29 -21.90
CA ALA A 96 -15.87 19.55 -23.25
C ALA A 96 -14.35 19.86 -23.21
N PRO A 97 -13.60 19.62 -24.32
CA PRO A 97 -12.22 19.09 -24.30
C PRO A 97 -11.15 20.08 -24.81
N ALA A 98 -9.85 19.83 -24.55
CA ALA A 98 -8.76 20.28 -25.43
C ALA A 98 -7.41 19.58 -25.17
N ASN A 99 -6.68 19.46 -26.29
CA ASN A 99 -5.51 18.64 -26.62
C ASN A 99 -4.14 19.11 -26.06
N PRO A 100 -3.07 18.30 -26.24
CA PRO A 100 -1.82 18.37 -25.49
C PRO A 100 -0.77 19.25 -26.17
N SER A 101 0.05 19.95 -25.39
CA SER A 101 1.44 20.30 -25.75
C SER A 101 2.18 20.89 -24.55
N SER A 102 3.24 20.19 -24.14
CA SER A 102 4.50 20.73 -23.61
C SER A 102 4.46 22.16 -23.06
N THR A 103 3.98 22.31 -21.82
CA THR A 103 4.32 23.48 -21.00
C THR A 103 4.78 22.95 -19.66
N SER A 104 6.06 23.19 -19.38
CA SER A 104 6.70 23.12 -18.07
C SER A 104 6.19 22.06 -17.10
N ARG A 105 7.00 21.00 -17.04
CA ARG A 105 7.21 20.00 -15.99
C ARG A 105 7.49 20.62 -14.60
N ALA A 106 6.79 21.69 -14.24
CA ALA A 106 6.69 22.14 -12.87
C ALA A 106 5.86 21.09 -12.15
N LEU A 107 6.55 20.05 -11.69
CA LEU A 107 6.16 19.24 -10.55
C LEU A 107 5.26 20.07 -9.65
N ILE A 108 4.11 19.53 -9.25
CA ILE A 108 3.31 20.08 -8.15
C ILE A 108 4.14 19.87 -6.87
N ALA A 109 5.26 20.59 -6.77
CA ALA A 109 6.31 20.32 -5.82
C ALA A 109 5.74 20.68 -4.46
N ARG A 110 5.59 19.67 -3.61
CA ARG A 110 5.16 19.88 -2.24
C ARG A 110 6.16 20.81 -1.54
N LYS A 111 5.66 21.86 -0.91
CA LYS A 111 6.50 22.77 -0.11
C LYS A 111 6.92 22.06 1.18
N LEU A 112 8.18 21.64 1.24
CA LEU A 112 8.76 20.98 2.41
C LEU A 112 9.29 22.02 3.42
N LYS A 113 9.26 21.64 4.71
CA LYS A 113 9.85 22.42 5.81
C LYS A 113 11.29 22.03 6.13
N PHE A 114 11.88 21.18 5.30
CA PHE A 114 13.22 20.63 5.47
C PHE A 114 13.82 20.35 4.08
N ASN A 115 15.14 20.17 4.04
CA ASN A 115 15.82 19.78 2.82
C ASN A 115 15.54 18.30 2.54
N ALA A 116 14.95 18.01 1.37
CA ALA A 116 14.67 16.64 0.96
C ALA A 116 15.96 15.79 0.95
N PRO A 117 15.91 14.52 1.39
CA PRO A 117 16.97 13.56 1.11
C PRO A 117 17.30 13.52 -0.38
N VAL A 118 18.59 13.53 -0.70
CA VAL A 118 19.04 13.49 -2.10
C VAL A 118 19.23 12.03 -2.51
N ALA A 119 18.45 11.60 -3.50
CA ALA A 119 18.62 10.28 -4.10
C ALA A 119 19.94 10.22 -4.90
N PRO A 120 20.76 9.16 -4.72
CA PRO A 120 21.90 8.91 -5.59
C PRO A 120 21.47 8.79 -7.06
N ALA A 121 22.30 9.27 -7.98
CA ALA A 121 22.07 9.03 -9.40
C ALA A 121 22.20 7.55 -9.74
N ILE A 122 21.26 7.03 -10.52
CA ILE A 122 21.32 5.70 -11.13
C ILE A 122 21.16 5.82 -12.65
N PRO A 123 21.68 4.87 -13.44
CA PRO A 123 21.46 4.85 -14.89
C PRO A 123 19.97 4.83 -15.23
N ALA A 124 19.62 5.17 -16.47
CA ALA A 124 18.24 5.01 -16.93
C ALA A 124 17.87 3.52 -17.02
N LEU A 125 16.60 3.20 -16.71
CA LEU A 125 16.05 1.86 -16.92
C LEU A 125 16.14 1.49 -18.41
N PRO A 126 16.80 0.37 -18.78
CA PRO A 126 16.79 -0.12 -20.15
C PRO A 126 15.38 -0.54 -20.58
N SER A 127 15.12 -0.55 -21.88
CA SER A 127 13.85 -1.04 -22.43
C SER A 127 13.57 -2.47 -21.99
N PHE A 128 12.33 -2.72 -21.56
CA PHE A 128 11.91 -4.06 -21.15
C PHE A 128 11.98 -5.03 -22.33
N PRO A 129 12.57 -6.24 -22.16
CA PRO A 129 12.81 -7.15 -23.28
C PRO A 129 11.50 -7.61 -23.94
N GLU A 130 11.52 -7.73 -25.26
CA GLU A 130 10.39 -8.22 -26.05
C GLU A 130 10.53 -9.72 -26.31
N ASN A 131 9.42 -10.46 -26.24
CA ASN A 131 9.38 -11.91 -26.50
C ASN A 131 10.37 -12.75 -25.68
N ALA A 132 10.74 -12.26 -24.49
CA ALA A 132 11.61 -12.96 -23.57
C ALA A 132 10.96 -14.25 -23.03
N SER A 133 11.79 -15.27 -22.81
CA SER A 133 11.42 -16.43 -21.99
C SER A 133 11.05 -15.99 -20.57
N LEU A 134 10.42 -16.89 -19.81
CA LEU A 134 10.06 -16.62 -18.43
C LEU A 134 11.32 -16.36 -17.58
N GLN A 135 12.38 -17.13 -17.81
CA GLN A 135 13.68 -16.96 -17.13
C GLN A 135 14.29 -15.59 -17.44
N GLU A 136 14.41 -15.23 -18.72
CA GLU A 136 14.98 -13.93 -19.12
C GLU A 136 14.18 -12.75 -18.54
N THR A 137 12.85 -12.91 -18.41
CA THR A 137 11.98 -11.91 -17.79
C THR A 137 12.28 -11.76 -16.29
N VAL A 138 12.40 -12.88 -15.57
CA VAL A 138 12.74 -12.88 -14.14
C VAL A 138 14.13 -12.28 -13.92
N ASP A 139 15.12 -12.71 -14.71
CA ASP A 139 16.50 -12.22 -14.65
C ASP A 139 16.55 -10.71 -14.88
N PHE A 140 15.81 -10.21 -15.88
CA PHE A 140 15.73 -8.78 -16.15
C PHE A 140 15.12 -8.01 -14.98
N VAL A 141 13.96 -8.45 -14.47
CA VAL A 141 13.27 -7.79 -13.34
C VAL A 141 14.16 -7.76 -12.09
N VAL A 142 14.80 -8.89 -11.76
CA VAL A 142 15.74 -8.99 -10.62
C VAL A 142 16.93 -8.04 -10.81
N ALA A 143 17.56 -8.07 -11.99
CA ALA A 143 18.72 -7.23 -12.26
C ALA A 143 18.39 -5.74 -12.18
N GLN A 144 17.24 -5.31 -12.73
CA GLN A 144 16.83 -3.91 -12.70
C GLN A 144 16.41 -3.47 -11.29
N PHE A 145 15.70 -4.32 -10.54
CA PHE A 145 15.38 -4.02 -9.14
C PHE A 145 16.65 -3.81 -8.31
N GLN A 146 17.64 -4.70 -8.43
CA GLN A 146 18.95 -4.56 -7.79
C GLN A 146 19.75 -3.34 -8.28
N ALA A 147 19.55 -2.96 -9.54
CA ALA A 147 20.14 -1.74 -10.11
C ALA A 147 19.51 -0.44 -9.58
N GLY A 148 18.39 -0.54 -8.85
CA GLY A 148 17.68 0.58 -8.25
C GLY A 148 16.41 0.99 -9.00
N HIS A 149 15.79 0.07 -9.75
CA HIS A 149 14.61 0.35 -10.57
C HIS A 149 13.38 -0.44 -10.10
N PRO A 150 12.73 -0.09 -8.98
CA PRO A 150 11.49 -0.73 -8.56
C PRO A 150 10.32 -0.51 -9.55
N GLU A 151 10.37 0.54 -10.36
CA GLU A 151 9.43 0.78 -11.45
C GLU A 151 9.49 -0.31 -12.55
N VAL A 152 10.51 -1.18 -12.56
CA VAL A 152 10.57 -2.31 -13.49
C VAL A 152 9.35 -3.23 -13.39
N PHE A 153 8.74 -3.37 -12.20
CA PHE A 153 7.52 -4.16 -12.01
C PHE A 153 6.33 -3.55 -12.75
N TRP A 154 6.26 -2.22 -12.82
CA TRP A 154 5.25 -1.53 -13.62
C TRP A 154 5.49 -1.79 -15.11
N HIS A 155 6.73 -1.65 -15.58
CA HIS A 155 7.09 -1.88 -16.98
C HIS A 155 7.04 -3.36 -17.43
N ALA A 156 7.02 -4.29 -16.48
CA ALA A 156 6.73 -5.69 -16.72
C ALA A 156 5.27 -5.92 -17.15
N LEU A 157 4.36 -4.99 -16.83
CA LEU A 157 2.96 -5.09 -17.25
C LEU A 157 2.80 -4.85 -18.76
N PRO A 158 1.84 -5.54 -19.40
CA PRO A 158 1.49 -5.30 -20.79
C PRO A 158 1.12 -3.83 -21.03
N ALA A 159 1.48 -3.30 -22.20
CA ALA A 159 1.17 -1.91 -22.55
C ALA A 159 -0.34 -1.62 -22.49
N GLU A 160 -1.18 -2.58 -22.90
CA GLU A 160 -2.64 -2.47 -22.80
C GLU A 160 -3.15 -2.27 -21.37
N VAL A 161 -2.55 -2.96 -20.40
CA VAL A 161 -2.90 -2.85 -18.98
C VAL A 161 -2.50 -1.47 -18.46
N ARG A 162 -1.25 -1.06 -18.72
CA ARG A 162 -0.74 0.27 -18.31
C ARG A 162 -1.56 1.40 -18.91
N ASN A 163 -1.85 1.34 -20.21
CA ASN A 163 -2.62 2.36 -20.92
C ASN A 163 -4.05 2.52 -20.37
N LYS A 164 -4.72 1.42 -20.00
CA LYS A 164 -6.05 1.50 -19.39
C LYS A 164 -5.96 2.09 -17.98
N ILE A 165 -4.99 1.69 -17.17
CA ILE A 165 -4.80 2.26 -15.82
C ILE A 165 -4.45 3.76 -15.90
N ASP A 166 -3.64 4.16 -16.87
CA ASP A 166 -3.28 5.56 -17.13
C ASP A 166 -4.39 6.37 -17.81
N SER A 167 -5.48 5.71 -18.24
CA SER A 167 -6.59 6.38 -18.91
C SER A 167 -7.21 7.44 -18.00
N GLN A 168 -7.65 8.55 -18.60
CA GLN A 168 -8.31 9.63 -17.87
C GLN A 168 -9.57 9.14 -17.14
N GLU A 169 -10.26 8.16 -17.72
CA GLU A 169 -11.44 7.51 -17.15
C GLU A 169 -11.14 6.87 -15.77
N ILE A 170 -10.11 6.02 -15.71
CA ILE A 170 -9.68 5.37 -14.47
C ILE A 170 -9.14 6.40 -13.47
N ARG A 171 -8.34 7.35 -13.92
CA ARG A 171 -7.79 8.40 -13.03
C ARG A 171 -8.91 9.23 -12.40
N THR A 172 -9.91 9.62 -13.18
CA THR A 172 -11.10 10.33 -12.67
C THR A 172 -11.87 9.48 -11.66
N ALA A 173 -12.06 8.19 -11.93
CA ALA A 173 -12.73 7.27 -11.00
C ALA A 173 -11.96 7.10 -9.68
N MET A 174 -10.62 6.96 -9.75
CA MET A 174 -9.75 6.90 -8.57
C MET A 174 -9.86 8.16 -7.72
N ASN A 175 -9.90 9.34 -8.33
CA ASN A 175 -10.02 10.60 -7.58
C ASN A 175 -11.40 10.79 -6.97
N LYS A 176 -12.46 10.40 -7.68
CA LYS A 176 -13.83 10.43 -7.14
C LYS A 176 -13.95 9.53 -5.90
N SER A 177 -13.37 8.33 -5.95
CA SER A 177 -13.30 7.41 -4.80
C SER A 177 -12.54 8.04 -3.63
N GLN A 178 -11.43 8.76 -3.90
CA GLN A 178 -10.65 9.48 -2.89
C GLN A 178 -11.35 10.72 -2.30
N GLY A 179 -12.25 11.39 -3.03
CA GLY A 179 -12.86 12.67 -2.61
C GLY A 179 -13.59 12.63 -1.27
N ASN A 180 -14.01 11.45 -0.81
CA ASN A 180 -14.64 11.26 0.50
C ASN A 180 -13.65 11.19 1.67
N ASP A 181 -12.36 10.93 1.42
CA ASP A 181 -11.29 10.75 2.43
C ASP A 181 -10.00 11.55 2.13
N GLN A 182 -10.04 12.45 1.14
CA GLN A 182 -8.86 13.20 0.67
C GLN A 182 -8.20 13.99 1.81
N LYS A 183 -9.01 14.62 2.68
CA LYS A 183 -8.51 15.34 3.85
C LYS A 183 -7.80 14.42 4.86
N ALA A 184 -8.38 13.26 5.16
CA ALA A 184 -7.77 12.29 6.08
C ALA A 184 -6.44 11.78 5.51
N THR A 185 -6.39 11.52 4.21
CA THR A 185 -5.18 11.12 3.50
C THR A 185 -4.11 12.21 3.54
N GLU A 186 -4.48 13.47 3.29
CA GLU A 186 -3.56 14.61 3.38
C GLU A 186 -2.97 14.79 4.79
N GLU A 187 -3.79 14.62 5.82
CA GLU A 187 -3.37 14.69 7.22
C GLU A 187 -2.39 13.56 7.57
N VAL A 188 -2.68 12.32 7.15
CA VAL A 188 -1.79 11.16 7.34
C VAL A 188 -0.45 11.37 6.63
N VAL A 189 -0.45 11.84 5.38
CA VAL A 189 0.80 12.16 4.67
C VAL A 189 1.54 13.30 5.38
N GLY A 190 0.82 14.29 5.92
CA GLY A 190 1.39 15.37 6.72
C GLY A 190 2.13 14.85 7.96
N VAL A 191 1.55 13.88 8.68
CA VAL A 191 2.20 13.19 9.80
C VAL A 191 3.45 12.44 9.34
N ALA A 192 3.36 11.69 8.24
CA ALA A 192 4.49 10.95 7.70
C ALA A 192 5.67 11.87 7.31
N LEU A 193 5.38 13.01 6.67
CA LEU A 193 6.42 14.01 6.37
C LEU A 193 6.99 14.68 7.62
N LYS A 194 6.22 14.80 8.70
CA LYS A 194 6.74 15.26 10.00
C LYS A 194 7.74 14.27 10.59
N VAL A 195 7.46 12.96 10.47
CA VAL A 195 8.43 11.91 10.84
C VAL A 195 9.71 12.06 10.02
N VAL A 196 9.61 12.20 8.70
CA VAL A 196 10.78 12.44 7.84
C VAL A 196 11.52 13.72 8.24
N GLN A 197 10.80 14.81 8.53
CA GLN A 197 11.41 16.05 9.00
C GLN A 197 12.23 15.84 10.28
N ILE A 198 11.71 15.09 11.24
CA ILE A 198 12.44 14.76 12.48
C ILE A 198 13.68 13.93 12.15
N LEU A 199 13.56 12.90 11.30
CA LEU A 199 14.70 12.07 10.89
C LEU A 199 15.80 12.90 10.20
N VAL A 200 15.43 13.83 9.32
CA VAL A 200 16.39 14.69 8.63
C VAL A 200 17.00 15.72 9.59
N THR A 201 16.19 16.45 10.33
CA THR A 201 16.63 17.64 11.09
C THR A 201 17.16 17.32 12.48
N LYS A 202 16.77 16.18 13.06
CA LYS A 202 17.16 15.74 14.42
C LYS A 202 18.09 14.54 14.41
N LYS A 203 18.74 14.22 13.27
CA LYS A 203 19.68 13.10 13.13
C LYS A 203 20.68 13.00 14.28
N GLN A 204 21.33 14.10 14.65
CA GLN A 204 22.30 14.10 15.76
C GLN A 204 21.67 13.77 17.10
N PHE A 205 20.47 14.29 17.38
CA PHE A 205 19.75 13.96 18.61
C PHE A 205 19.32 12.49 18.66
N ILE A 206 18.90 11.93 17.53
CA ILE A 206 18.57 10.51 17.39
C ILE A 206 19.81 9.66 17.64
N MET A 207 20.95 9.99 17.01
CA MET A 207 22.21 9.25 17.14
C MET A 207 22.78 9.27 18.57
N ASN A 208 22.48 10.31 19.34
CA ASN A 208 22.93 10.48 20.73
C ASN A 208 21.85 10.13 21.76
N SER A 209 20.72 9.55 21.33
CA SER A 209 19.63 9.20 22.23
C SER A 209 19.98 7.99 23.12
N PRO A 210 19.33 7.84 24.30
CA PRO A 210 19.51 6.67 25.16
C PRO A 210 19.17 5.34 24.47
N MET A 211 18.33 5.36 23.44
CA MET A 211 18.03 4.17 22.63
C MET A 211 19.27 3.66 21.89
N MET A 212 20.12 4.56 21.40
CA MET A 212 21.36 4.21 20.70
C MET A 212 22.42 3.63 21.65
N ALA A 213 22.34 3.92 22.95
CA ALA A 213 23.19 3.28 23.96
C ALA A 213 22.87 1.80 24.18
N GLN A 214 21.68 1.33 23.79
CA GLN A 214 21.29 -0.08 23.89
C GLN A 214 21.75 -0.88 22.67
N VAL A 215 22.20 -0.21 21.60
CA VAL A 215 22.68 -0.87 20.39
C VAL A 215 24.07 -1.46 20.64
N PRO A 216 24.29 -2.77 20.39
CA PRO A 216 25.61 -3.38 20.42
C PRO A 216 26.64 -2.60 19.59
N PRO A 217 27.86 -2.33 20.11
CA PRO A 217 28.87 -1.55 19.41
C PRO A 217 29.17 -1.99 17.96
N PRO A 218 29.18 -3.30 17.61
CA PRO A 218 29.40 -3.75 16.23
C PRO A 218 28.32 -3.29 15.25
N MET A 219 27.10 -2.98 15.71
CA MET A 219 25.99 -2.54 14.85
C MET A 219 26.01 -1.02 14.60
N MET A 220 26.72 -0.23 15.41
CA MET A 220 26.74 1.23 15.29
C MET A 220 27.25 1.74 13.93
N PRO A 221 28.32 1.19 13.33
CA PRO A 221 28.74 1.56 11.98
C PRO A 221 27.66 1.29 10.94
N MET A 222 26.97 0.15 11.04
CA MET A 222 25.88 -0.22 10.15
C MET A 222 24.72 0.78 10.25
N ILE A 223 24.29 1.15 11.46
CA ILE A 223 23.22 2.13 11.64
C ILE A 223 23.61 3.50 11.08
N ARG A 224 24.84 3.97 11.33
CA ARG A 224 25.31 5.25 10.82
C ARG A 224 25.36 5.28 9.30
N GLN A 225 25.86 4.21 8.68
CA GLN A 225 25.94 4.07 7.23
C GLN A 225 24.55 3.94 6.59
N GLY A 226 23.64 3.20 7.22
CA GLY A 226 22.29 2.96 6.74
C GLY A 226 21.29 4.07 7.01
N TYR A 227 21.62 5.03 7.88
CA TYR A 227 20.70 6.09 8.28
C TYR A 227 20.17 6.89 7.08
N ASP A 228 21.06 7.48 6.27
CA ASP A 228 20.62 8.36 5.17
C ASP A 228 19.87 7.60 4.06
N PRO A 229 20.33 6.40 3.61
CA PRO A 229 19.53 5.57 2.71
C PRO A 229 18.17 5.16 3.29
N THR A 230 18.08 4.90 4.60
CA THR A 230 16.80 4.55 5.24
C THR A 230 15.85 5.76 5.23
N VAL A 231 16.33 6.94 5.64
CA VAL A 231 15.53 8.17 5.64
C VAL A 231 15.09 8.55 4.23
N GLY A 232 15.96 8.40 3.23
CA GLY A 232 15.63 8.61 1.83
C GLY A 232 14.57 7.63 1.31
N THR A 233 14.65 6.35 1.69
CA THR A 233 13.64 5.34 1.32
C THR A 233 12.27 5.68 1.91
N VAL A 234 12.22 6.08 3.18
CA VAL A 234 10.97 6.52 3.83
C VAL A 234 10.42 7.77 3.14
N PHE A 235 11.27 8.76 2.87
CA PHE A 235 10.87 9.98 2.18
C PHE A 235 10.28 9.73 0.79
N GLU A 236 10.98 8.98 -0.06
CA GLU A 236 10.52 8.73 -1.43
C GLU A 236 9.28 7.83 -1.47
N THR A 237 9.11 6.92 -0.50
CA THR A 237 7.86 6.17 -0.33
C THR A 237 6.70 7.11 0.00
N VAL A 238 6.88 8.04 0.94
CA VAL A 238 5.85 9.02 1.30
C VAL A 238 5.53 9.94 0.12
N MET A 239 6.54 10.36 -0.63
CA MET A 239 6.36 11.20 -1.83
C MET A 239 5.70 10.44 -2.98
N LEU A 240 5.97 9.14 -3.16
CA LEU A 240 5.28 8.30 -4.14
C LEU A 240 3.79 8.21 -3.80
N ILE A 241 3.44 7.90 -2.55
CA ILE A 241 2.05 7.84 -2.09
C ILE A 241 1.37 9.21 -2.27
N ASP A 242 2.04 10.30 -1.87
CA ASP A 242 1.50 11.65 -2.03
C ASP A 242 1.23 11.99 -3.50
N SER A 243 2.18 11.69 -4.40
CA SER A 243 2.02 11.94 -5.83
C SER A 243 0.90 11.10 -6.44
N LEU A 244 0.76 9.82 -6.06
CA LEU A 244 -0.35 8.97 -6.52
C LEU A 244 -1.72 9.50 -6.06
N ASN A 245 -1.81 10.06 -4.87
CA ASN A 245 -3.07 10.59 -4.34
C ASN A 245 -3.40 12.00 -4.86
N ARG A 246 -2.42 12.89 -4.98
CA ARG A 246 -2.65 14.31 -5.30
C ARG A 246 -2.45 14.67 -6.77
N GLU A 247 -1.61 13.92 -7.48
CA GLU A 247 -1.19 14.27 -8.84
C GLU A 247 -1.81 13.37 -9.91
N SER A 248 -2.49 12.27 -9.54
CA SER A 248 -3.03 11.29 -10.49
C SER A 248 -4.13 11.85 -11.39
N GLU A 249 -4.81 12.96 -11.05
CA GLU A 249 -5.70 13.63 -12.02
C GLU A 249 -4.92 14.22 -13.21
N GLN A 250 -3.71 14.74 -12.95
CA GLN A 250 -2.94 15.54 -13.90
C GLN A 250 -1.84 14.74 -14.57
N ARG A 251 -1.34 13.71 -13.88
CA ARG A 251 -0.26 12.83 -14.31
C ARG A 251 -0.75 11.40 -14.39
N THR A 252 -0.18 10.66 -15.32
CA THR A 252 -0.35 9.21 -15.39
C THR A 252 0.38 8.52 -14.24
N ILE A 253 -0.04 7.30 -13.90
CA ILE A 253 0.67 6.47 -12.91
C ILE A 253 2.06 6.14 -13.43
N THR A 254 2.19 5.88 -14.74
CA THR A 254 3.50 5.71 -15.40
C THR A 254 4.42 6.92 -15.14
N GLU A 255 3.98 8.15 -15.39
CA GLU A 255 4.82 9.33 -15.18
C GLU A 255 5.21 9.53 -13.71
N ILE A 256 4.36 9.14 -12.76
CA ILE A 256 4.67 9.23 -11.32
C ILE A 256 5.72 8.18 -10.94
N LEU A 257 5.54 6.94 -11.39
CA LEU A 257 6.47 5.83 -11.12
C LEU A 257 7.83 6.05 -11.80
N ASP A 258 7.87 6.54 -13.03
CA ASP A 258 9.12 6.84 -13.75
C ASP A 258 9.92 7.95 -13.07
N GLU A 259 9.26 8.85 -12.33
CA GLU A 259 9.93 9.94 -11.63
C GLU A 259 10.36 9.57 -10.20
N ARG A 260 9.52 8.83 -9.47
CA ARG A 260 9.73 8.48 -8.06
C ARG A 260 10.43 7.13 -7.88
N GLY A 261 10.18 6.18 -8.77
CA GLY A 261 10.75 4.82 -8.75
C GLY A 261 12.28 4.82 -8.68
N PRO A 262 12.99 5.49 -9.60
CA PRO A 262 14.45 5.58 -9.57
C PRO A 262 15.01 6.22 -8.29
N LYS A 263 14.31 7.22 -7.72
CA LYS A 263 14.74 7.89 -6.49
C LYS A 263 14.60 6.98 -5.29
N LEU A 264 13.46 6.31 -5.17
CA LEU A 264 13.21 5.28 -4.17
C LEU A 264 14.23 4.14 -4.29
N GLY A 265 14.39 3.60 -5.49
CA GLY A 265 15.28 2.49 -5.76
C GLY A 265 16.76 2.81 -5.57
N ALA A 266 17.20 4.06 -5.79
CA ALA A 266 18.56 4.49 -5.47
C ALA A 266 18.87 4.39 -3.96
N HIS A 267 17.89 4.72 -3.10
CA HIS A 267 18.02 4.55 -1.66
C HIS A 267 17.97 3.08 -1.24
N ILE A 268 17.04 2.29 -1.79
CA ILE A 268 16.96 0.83 -1.57
C ILE A 268 18.26 0.15 -1.97
N LYS A 269 18.85 0.50 -3.12
CA LYS A 269 20.14 0.00 -3.58
C LYS A 269 21.27 0.29 -2.59
N GLY A 270 21.23 1.47 -1.94
CA GLY A 270 22.15 1.81 -0.85
C GLY A 270 22.03 0.85 0.34
N LEU A 271 20.81 0.48 0.70
CA LEU A 271 20.53 -0.49 1.77
C LEU A 271 20.93 -1.92 1.37
N LEU A 272 20.67 -2.33 0.13
CA LEU A 272 21.04 -3.67 -0.38
C LEU A 272 22.55 -3.89 -0.32
N LYS A 273 23.37 -2.85 -0.55
CA LYS A 273 24.83 -2.92 -0.40
C LYS A 273 25.29 -3.19 1.04
N MET A 274 24.43 -2.96 2.02
CA MET A 274 24.72 -3.22 3.43
C MET A 274 24.22 -4.57 3.91
N ALA A 275 23.46 -5.30 3.08
CA ALA A 275 23.04 -6.65 3.42
C ALA A 275 24.29 -7.54 3.60
N PRO A 276 24.25 -8.52 4.52
CA PRO A 276 25.33 -9.48 4.67
C PRO A 276 25.71 -10.13 3.32
N PRO A 277 27.01 -10.37 3.06
CA PRO A 277 27.44 -11.05 1.85
C PRO A 277 26.69 -12.36 1.67
N GLY A 278 26.20 -12.61 0.45
CA GLY A 278 25.46 -13.82 0.14
C GLY A 278 23.97 -13.81 0.51
N MET A 279 23.49 -12.85 1.32
CA MET A 279 22.06 -12.80 1.67
C MET A 279 21.21 -12.51 0.43
N VAL A 280 21.56 -11.45 -0.31
CA VAL A 280 20.81 -11.07 -1.52
C VAL A 280 20.91 -12.16 -2.58
N SER A 281 22.11 -12.71 -2.82
CA SER A 281 22.27 -13.79 -3.79
C SER A 281 21.52 -15.06 -3.37
N SER A 282 21.53 -15.44 -2.08
CA SER A 282 20.80 -16.61 -1.59
C SER A 282 19.29 -16.50 -1.81
N VAL A 283 18.71 -15.31 -1.68
CA VAL A 283 17.29 -15.10 -2.01
C VAL A 283 17.06 -15.27 -3.51
N MET A 284 17.94 -14.70 -4.34
CA MET A 284 17.82 -14.80 -5.80
C MET A 284 18.05 -16.22 -6.32
N ASP A 285 19.07 -16.92 -5.83
CA ASP A 285 19.40 -18.31 -6.16
C ASP A 285 18.29 -19.28 -5.73
N GLY A 286 17.48 -18.86 -4.75
CA GLY A 286 16.29 -19.60 -4.33
C GLY A 286 15.08 -19.43 -5.25
N ILE A 287 15.09 -18.47 -6.18
CA ILE A 287 14.02 -18.29 -7.15
C ILE A 287 14.12 -19.39 -8.21
N GLN A 288 13.08 -20.22 -8.30
CA GLN A 288 13.00 -21.29 -9.29
C GLN A 288 12.03 -20.89 -10.38
N VAL A 289 12.46 -21.04 -11.63
CA VAL A 289 11.64 -20.74 -12.80
C VAL A 289 11.47 -22.01 -13.62
N GLU A 290 10.23 -22.41 -13.84
CA GLU A 290 9.85 -23.56 -14.65
C GLU A 290 8.99 -23.07 -15.81
N GLN A 291 9.56 -22.96 -17.00
CA GLN A 291 8.78 -22.65 -18.19
C GLN A 291 8.20 -23.95 -18.77
N GLN A 292 6.87 -24.02 -18.83
CA GLN A 292 6.13 -25.22 -19.27
C GLN A 292 5.80 -25.19 -20.77
N SER A 293 5.64 -23.99 -21.33
CA SER A 293 5.38 -23.78 -22.75
C SER A 293 5.84 -22.39 -23.21
N SER A 294 5.55 -21.99 -24.45
CA SER A 294 5.81 -20.64 -24.93
C SER A 294 4.96 -19.55 -24.25
N ASN A 295 3.88 -19.92 -23.55
CA ASN A 295 2.96 -18.97 -22.93
C ASN A 295 2.52 -19.33 -21.50
N SER A 296 3.12 -20.36 -20.89
CA SER A 296 2.84 -20.78 -19.50
C SER A 296 4.11 -21.21 -18.76
N GLY A 297 4.14 -20.98 -17.45
CA GLY A 297 5.21 -21.42 -16.57
C GLY A 297 4.88 -21.15 -15.10
N ILE A 298 5.82 -21.47 -14.22
CA ILE A 298 5.69 -21.31 -12.76
C ILE A 298 6.95 -20.59 -12.25
N ILE A 299 6.75 -19.58 -11.42
CA ILE A 299 7.82 -18.99 -10.59
C ILE A 299 7.60 -19.47 -9.15
N ARG A 300 8.67 -19.91 -8.50
CA ARG A 300 8.67 -20.29 -7.08
C ARG A 300 9.66 -19.40 -6.34
N VAL A 301 9.19 -18.69 -5.32
CA VAL A 301 10.01 -17.75 -4.53
C VAL A 301 10.10 -18.26 -3.09
N PRO A 302 11.28 -18.27 -2.45
CA PRO A 302 11.40 -18.62 -1.03
C PRO A 302 10.55 -17.71 -0.16
N ASN A 303 9.75 -18.29 0.73
CA ASN A 303 8.93 -17.56 1.68
C ASN A 303 9.59 -17.54 3.07
N GLN A 304 9.05 -16.69 3.97
CA GLN A 304 9.61 -16.50 5.31
C GLN A 304 9.41 -17.72 6.25
N GLU A 305 8.55 -18.67 5.85
CA GLU A 305 8.26 -19.89 6.60
C GLU A 305 9.15 -21.07 6.17
N GLY A 306 10.12 -20.83 5.26
CA GLY A 306 11.05 -21.85 4.77
C GLY A 306 10.49 -22.73 3.64
N GLY A 307 9.32 -22.38 3.08
CA GLY A 307 8.71 -22.99 1.90
C GLY A 307 8.92 -22.16 0.63
N LEU A 308 8.23 -22.56 -0.44
CA LEU A 308 8.20 -21.82 -1.70
C LEU A 308 6.78 -21.33 -1.97
N ASP A 309 6.65 -20.04 -2.26
CA ASP A 309 5.42 -19.47 -2.79
C ASP A 309 5.42 -19.67 -4.31
N GLU A 310 4.48 -20.49 -4.78
CA GLU A 310 4.31 -20.76 -6.20
C GLU A 310 3.35 -19.77 -6.85
N THR A 311 3.75 -19.24 -8.01
CA THR A 311 2.93 -18.37 -8.84
C THR A 311 2.91 -18.91 -10.27
N GLU A 312 1.72 -19.30 -10.74
CA GLU A 312 1.51 -19.63 -12.15
C GLU A 312 1.59 -18.35 -13.00
N MET A 313 2.33 -18.43 -14.10
CA MET A 313 2.58 -17.32 -15.02
C MET A 313 2.04 -17.65 -16.40
N VAL A 314 1.46 -16.65 -17.06
CA VAL A 314 0.98 -16.72 -18.44
C VAL A 314 1.41 -15.49 -19.23
N VAL A 315 1.42 -15.59 -20.56
CA VAL A 315 1.69 -14.43 -21.43
C VAL A 315 0.39 -13.68 -21.74
N LEU A 316 0.35 -12.40 -21.40
CA LEU A 316 -0.71 -11.44 -21.75
C LEU A 316 -0.05 -10.26 -22.49
N GLY A 317 -0.56 -9.87 -23.66
CA GLY A 317 -0.04 -8.73 -24.42
C GLY A 317 1.49 -8.75 -24.65
N GLY A 318 2.09 -9.93 -24.82
CA GLY A 318 3.55 -10.09 -25.01
C GLY A 318 4.40 -9.93 -23.74
N ARG A 319 3.79 -10.00 -22.55
CA ARG A 319 4.46 -9.94 -21.25
C ARG A 319 4.04 -11.10 -20.35
N TRP A 320 4.96 -11.60 -19.53
CA TRP A 320 4.66 -12.59 -18.50
C TRP A 320 3.98 -11.93 -17.31
N VAL A 321 2.82 -12.45 -16.94
CA VAL A 321 2.01 -11.96 -15.81
C VAL A 321 1.49 -13.14 -14.99
N PRO A 322 1.18 -12.95 -13.70
CA PRO A 322 0.51 -14.00 -12.93
C PRO A 322 -0.82 -14.40 -13.57
N LYS A 323 -1.13 -15.70 -13.60
CA LYS A 323 -2.35 -16.23 -14.20
C LYS A 323 -3.61 -15.66 -13.56
N ASP A 324 -3.64 -15.56 -12.23
CA ASP A 324 -4.75 -14.93 -11.50
C ASP A 324 -4.96 -13.47 -11.92
N MET A 325 -3.88 -12.76 -12.25
CA MET A 325 -3.92 -11.38 -12.75
C MET A 325 -4.54 -11.33 -14.15
N ALA A 326 -4.11 -12.22 -15.06
CA ALA A 326 -4.65 -12.29 -16.41
C ALA A 326 -6.16 -12.64 -16.41
N VAL A 327 -6.57 -13.59 -15.57
CA VAL A 327 -7.98 -13.95 -15.39
C VAL A 327 -8.78 -12.77 -14.83
N ALA A 328 -8.27 -12.12 -13.78
CA ALA A 328 -8.94 -10.95 -13.20
C ALA A 328 -9.03 -9.79 -14.20
N TRP A 329 -7.97 -9.56 -14.98
CA TRP A 329 -7.94 -8.56 -16.04
C TRP A 329 -9.03 -8.83 -17.08
N ASP A 330 -9.08 -10.04 -17.64
CA ASP A 330 -10.07 -10.38 -18.67
C ASP A 330 -11.51 -10.24 -18.16
N ALA A 331 -11.75 -10.62 -16.90
CA ALA A 331 -13.06 -10.51 -16.28
C ALA A 331 -13.49 -9.08 -15.92
N SER A 332 -12.57 -8.11 -15.83
CA SER A 332 -12.86 -6.78 -15.27
C SER A 332 -12.46 -5.59 -16.12
N LYS A 333 -11.60 -5.75 -17.16
CA LYS A 333 -11.02 -4.67 -17.96
C LYS A 333 -12.03 -3.63 -18.47
N ASP A 334 -13.24 -4.08 -18.82
CA ASP A 334 -14.30 -3.23 -19.35
C ASP A 334 -15.12 -2.51 -18.26
N ASN A 335 -15.13 -3.03 -17.03
CA ASN A 335 -15.97 -2.53 -15.92
C ASN A 335 -15.15 -2.00 -14.73
N LEU A 336 -13.86 -1.71 -14.93
CA LEU A 336 -12.95 -1.29 -13.85
C LEU A 336 -13.44 -0.03 -13.10
N VAL A 337 -14.03 0.93 -13.82
CA VAL A 337 -14.57 2.16 -13.22
C VAL A 337 -15.74 1.86 -12.29
N GLU A 338 -16.69 1.03 -12.74
CA GLU A 338 -17.84 0.62 -11.93
C GLU A 338 -17.40 -0.12 -10.67
N MET A 339 -16.34 -0.92 -10.77
CA MET A 339 -15.76 -1.60 -9.62
C MET A 339 -15.10 -0.64 -8.62
N MET A 340 -14.49 0.46 -9.07
CA MET A 340 -13.90 1.48 -8.20
C MET A 340 -14.93 2.38 -7.52
N ASP A 341 -16.12 2.53 -8.11
CA ASP A 341 -17.24 3.31 -7.55
C ASP A 341 -18.09 2.49 -6.56
N SER A 342 -17.70 1.25 -6.26
CA SER A 342 -18.46 0.37 -5.34
C SER A 342 -18.31 0.80 -3.87
N PRO A 343 -19.41 1.08 -3.14
CA PRO A 343 -19.39 1.55 -1.74
C PRO A 343 -18.75 0.57 -0.74
N GLU A 344 -18.64 -0.69 -1.12
CA GLU A 344 -18.11 -1.80 -0.31
C GLU A 344 -16.60 -1.68 -0.05
N GLN A 345 -15.83 -1.01 -0.93
CA GLN A 345 -14.38 -0.85 -0.76
C GLN A 345 -13.98 0.18 0.31
N MET A 346 -14.93 1.01 0.76
CA MET A 346 -14.66 2.16 1.64
C MET A 346 -14.99 1.89 3.13
N GLN A 347 -15.73 0.82 3.44
CA GLN A 347 -16.11 0.50 4.82
C GLN A 347 -15.02 -0.33 5.51
N GLY A 348 -14.52 0.16 6.66
CA GLY A 348 -13.57 -0.57 7.51
C GLY A 348 -12.09 -0.15 7.38
N ASN A 349 -11.77 0.89 6.59
CA ASN A 349 -10.41 1.43 6.55
C ASN A 349 -10.11 2.21 7.86
N PRO A 350 -9.17 1.78 8.72
CA PRO A 350 -8.83 2.55 9.93
C PRO A 350 -8.21 3.92 9.60
N PHE A 351 -7.68 4.10 8.38
CA PHE A 351 -7.12 5.35 7.88
C PHE A 351 -8.13 6.26 7.17
N SER A 352 -9.43 5.98 7.27
CA SER A 352 -10.49 6.90 6.84
C SER A 352 -11.24 7.54 8.00
N GLY A 353 -11.94 8.64 7.69
CA GLY A 353 -12.87 9.32 8.60
C GLY A 353 -12.31 9.62 10.01
N GLN A 354 -13.13 9.37 11.03
CA GLN A 354 -12.83 9.77 12.42
C GLN A 354 -11.66 9.00 13.05
N ALA A 355 -11.45 7.74 12.66
CA ALA A 355 -10.33 6.94 13.16
C ALA A 355 -8.98 7.49 12.69
N ALA A 356 -8.90 7.91 11.42
CA ALA A 356 -7.74 8.60 10.87
C ALA A 356 -7.43 9.89 11.62
N SER A 357 -8.44 10.74 11.86
CA SER A 357 -8.26 11.99 12.59
C SER A 357 -7.77 11.76 14.02
N GLN A 358 -8.26 10.73 14.73
CA GLN A 358 -7.76 10.38 16.06
C GLN A 358 -6.30 9.94 16.04
N MET A 359 -5.92 9.09 15.07
CA MET A 359 -4.52 8.68 14.88
C MET A 359 -3.61 9.87 14.57
N VAL A 360 -4.06 10.81 13.73
CA VAL A 360 -3.33 12.03 13.40
C VAL A 360 -3.12 12.91 14.64
N ILE A 361 -4.14 13.09 15.48
CA ILE A 361 -4.03 13.86 16.73
C ILE A 361 -3.02 13.21 17.67
N MET A 362 -3.13 11.90 17.88
CA MET A 362 -2.21 11.14 18.74
C MET A 362 -0.78 11.24 18.23
N ALA A 363 -0.56 11.03 16.93
CA ALA A 363 0.75 11.14 16.31
C ALA A 363 1.34 12.55 16.45
N ASN A 364 0.54 13.60 16.25
CA ASN A 364 1.01 14.97 16.41
C ASN A 364 1.42 15.29 17.85
N GLY A 365 0.66 14.83 18.85
CA GLY A 365 1.01 15.00 20.27
C GLY A 365 2.38 14.40 20.64
N ILE A 366 2.83 13.40 19.88
CA ILE A 366 4.12 12.72 20.06
C ILE A 366 5.23 13.42 19.28
N LEU A 367 4.97 13.74 18.02
CA LEU A 367 5.97 14.24 17.09
C LEU A 367 6.30 15.73 17.32
N ASP A 368 5.33 16.53 17.77
CA ASP A 368 5.52 17.97 17.96
C ASP A 368 6.60 18.30 19.01
N PRO A 369 6.62 17.66 20.20
CA PRO A 369 7.71 17.84 21.16
C PRO A 369 9.09 17.47 20.60
N MET A 370 9.20 16.37 19.84
CA MET A 370 10.45 15.94 19.23
C MET A 370 10.97 16.94 18.19
N LEU A 371 10.05 17.51 17.41
CA LEU A 371 10.40 18.51 16.39
C LEU A 371 10.77 19.85 17.03
N ALA A 372 10.08 20.25 18.09
CA ALA A 372 10.30 21.50 18.82
C ALA A 372 11.58 21.48 19.68
N ALA A 373 12.08 20.30 20.06
CA ALA A 373 13.27 20.15 20.90
C ALA A 373 14.49 20.88 20.31
N ASN A 374 15.07 21.80 21.09
CA ASN A 374 16.27 22.56 20.73
C ASN A 374 17.54 22.02 21.42
N SER A 375 17.38 21.10 22.37
CA SER A 375 18.45 20.46 23.09
C SER A 375 18.32 18.93 23.11
N GLN A 376 19.44 18.24 23.37
CA GLN A 376 19.45 16.78 23.52
C GLN A 376 18.55 16.32 24.68
N ALA A 377 18.50 17.08 25.78
CA ALA A 377 17.69 16.76 26.95
C ALA A 377 16.20 16.82 26.62
N GLU A 378 15.73 17.88 25.95
CA GLU A 378 14.35 18.01 25.49
C GLU A 378 13.97 16.88 24.52
N PHE A 379 14.86 16.56 23.57
CA PHE A 379 14.60 15.48 22.62
C PHE A 379 14.50 14.12 23.32
N ASN A 380 15.42 13.82 24.24
CA ASN A 380 15.39 12.58 25.01
C ASN A 380 14.12 12.47 25.87
N GLN A 381 13.67 13.57 26.47
CA GLN A 381 12.41 13.60 27.22
C GLN A 381 11.21 13.27 26.33
N ALA A 382 11.14 13.85 25.13
CA ALA A 382 10.10 13.52 24.16
C ALA A 382 10.14 12.05 23.74
N VAL A 383 11.33 11.48 23.47
CA VAL A 383 11.50 10.05 23.14
C VAL A 383 11.01 9.14 24.26
N MET A 384 11.30 9.46 25.52
CA MET A 384 10.83 8.66 26.66
C MET A 384 9.30 8.64 26.77
N GLN A 385 8.63 9.75 26.47
CA GLN A 385 7.15 9.77 26.42
C GLN A 385 6.61 8.83 25.36
N VAL A 386 7.25 8.77 24.19
CA VAL A 386 6.88 7.83 23.11
C VAL A 386 7.03 6.38 23.57
N MET A 387 8.17 6.05 24.20
CA MET A 387 8.43 4.69 24.68
C MET A 387 7.43 4.24 25.74
N ASN A 388 7.11 5.10 26.71
CA ASN A 388 6.12 4.80 27.74
C ASN A 388 4.72 4.57 27.13
N MET A 389 4.36 5.37 26.14
CA MET A 389 3.09 5.20 25.45
C MET A 389 3.06 3.90 24.63
N ALA A 390 4.15 3.57 23.92
CA ALA A 390 4.26 2.32 23.16
C ALA A 390 4.14 1.08 24.06
N GLN A 391 4.72 1.11 25.26
CA GLN A 391 4.57 0.04 26.25
C GLN A 391 3.13 -0.14 26.73
N MET A 392 2.35 0.94 26.83
CA MET A 392 0.93 0.89 27.22
C MET A 392 0.06 0.22 26.15
N PHE A 393 0.46 0.29 24.88
CA PHE A 393 -0.26 -0.31 23.75
C PHE A 393 0.28 -1.69 23.34
N MET A 394 1.34 -2.19 23.99
CA MET A 394 1.81 -3.56 23.82
C MET A 394 0.86 -4.52 24.54
N PRO A 395 0.27 -5.52 23.85
CA PRO A 395 -0.56 -6.52 24.52
C PRO A 395 0.27 -7.26 25.58
N ALA A 396 -0.26 -7.37 26.80
CA ALA A 396 0.37 -8.10 27.89
C ALA A 396 0.40 -9.61 27.54
N GLY A 397 1.48 -10.08 26.91
CA GLY A 397 1.56 -11.50 26.55
C GLY A 397 2.67 -11.98 25.60
N LEU A 398 3.75 -11.23 25.37
CA LEU A 398 4.93 -11.81 24.72
C LEU A 398 6.01 -12.09 25.78
N PRO A 399 6.45 -13.35 25.98
CA PRO A 399 7.57 -13.64 26.86
C PRO A 399 8.84 -12.97 26.32
N GLN A 400 9.66 -12.46 27.25
CA GLN A 400 10.97 -11.88 26.96
C GLN A 400 11.96 -12.89 26.42
#